data_AF-A0A2E2Z8K3-F1
#
_entry.id   AF-A0A2E2Z8K3-F1
#
_cell.length_a   1.000
_cell.length_b   1.000
_cell.length_c   1.000
_cell.angle_alpha   90.00
_cell.angle_beta   90.00
_cell.angle_gamma   90.00
#
_symmetry.space_group_name_H-M   'P 1'
#
loop_
_entity.id
_entity.type
_entity.pdbx_description
1 polymer ?
#
loop_
_entity_poly.entity_id
_entity_poly.type
_entity_poly.pdbx_seq_one_letter_code
_entity_poly.pdbx_strand_id
1 'polypeptide(L)'
;MNKYFVFILFLSFQMILPQQYFWSGNGTENDFFDEENWVNYSTNQEPNNDIFSPNSPIEYELYLTCEININQEVILGVNGKIVVIQGEFNADKISGEGEIVLHESSYINLTDDYPISEGISIKFNSSDAMVVLTNTETSEAFYYYDDNTFYENQPIFYPQSLRIDNYYENGSVLRPNSSASQLTVYSEFNLLGNILNIDTGSTYNDEIIPSQFVNNISSFTLNRGYMVTFAQNSDGTGKSKVYIASEERIEINQLPSFLNNDISFIRVVPWNWVSKKGTAGDIDYLNNSWFYRWSNTGEADLEREYAPMAWGKGAADDENDIDIIKNKYKSTHVLAFNEPDDCNGQSGQYGDMCVVDTAVTYYKNLLKTGLRMVSPACRQGAVFDWLVDFNNSAIQQDIRIDVIAVHWYDWAVNPQSSPNANPQDVFNRFANYLNQVHNLYGLPIWITEFNANRYRNEWVHRQFLELALPYLDNLDYVERYSYFPPNNGVANLFDENGNLTLIGNIYNDFESEKSISNDYLIQNNNLDYTQYENDYEYECYSDDVFLSEGNLIDKIGIKIYPNPSSNILHISSEVDVVELKILDLNGKIILNPLPSNKVDISRLKNGIYLLKVNNSFIKVLKN
;
A
#
# COMPACT_ATOMS: atom_id res chain seq x y z
N MET A 1 -63.23 -50.37 -5.62
CA MET A 1 -61.90 -49.97 -5.12
C MET A 1 -61.14 -49.33 -6.27
N ASN A 2 -61.08 -47.99 -6.29
CA ASN A 2 -60.26 -47.24 -7.25
C ASN A 2 -58.81 -47.22 -6.77
N LYS A 3 -57.87 -47.65 -7.60
CA LYS A 3 -56.43 -47.47 -7.37
C LYS A 3 -55.99 -46.19 -8.07
N TYR A 4 -55.58 -45.19 -7.30
CA TYR A 4 -54.87 -44.02 -7.81
C TYR A 4 -53.39 -44.35 -7.91
N PHE A 5 -52.81 -44.18 -9.10
CA PHE A 5 -51.36 -44.18 -9.31
C PHE A 5 -50.86 -42.76 -9.01
N VAL A 6 -50.00 -42.62 -8.01
CA VAL A 6 -49.25 -41.38 -7.76
C VAL A 6 -47.98 -41.44 -8.59
N PHE A 7 -47.87 -40.58 -9.59
CA PHE A 7 -46.60 -40.31 -10.28
C PHE A 7 -45.80 -39.33 -9.43
N ILE A 8 -44.67 -39.77 -8.89
CA ILE A 8 -43.67 -38.88 -8.29
C ILE A 8 -42.76 -38.42 -9.43
N LEU A 9 -42.91 -37.16 -9.84
CA LEU A 9 -41.98 -36.51 -10.76
C LEU A 9 -40.69 -36.20 -9.98
N PHE A 10 -39.61 -36.91 -10.26
CA PHE A 10 -38.27 -36.47 -9.86
C PHE A 10 -37.83 -35.36 -10.83
N LEU A 11 -37.94 -34.10 -10.42
CA LEU A 11 -37.20 -33.02 -11.07
C LEU A 11 -35.72 -33.16 -10.66
N SER A 12 -34.90 -33.68 -11.58
CA SER A 12 -33.46 -33.54 -11.51
C SER A 12 -33.11 -32.10 -11.84
N PHE A 13 -32.80 -31.28 -10.84
CA PHE A 13 -32.06 -30.04 -11.08
C PHE A 13 -30.65 -30.42 -11.51
N GLN A 14 -30.36 -30.33 -12.81
CA GLN A 14 -28.98 -30.23 -13.25
C GLN A 14 -28.50 -28.85 -12.81
N MET A 15 -27.59 -28.79 -11.84
CA MET A 15 -26.84 -27.56 -11.58
C MET A 15 -26.01 -27.29 -12.84
N ILE A 16 -26.47 -26.36 -13.67
CA ILE A 16 -25.66 -25.79 -14.75
C ILE A 16 -24.66 -24.89 -14.01
N LEU A 17 -23.39 -25.27 -14.00
CA LEU A 17 -22.34 -24.39 -13.52
C LEU A 17 -22.34 -23.13 -14.41
N PRO A 18 -22.19 -21.93 -13.84
CA PRO A 18 -22.09 -20.72 -14.64
C PRO A 18 -20.93 -20.85 -15.62
N GLN A 19 -21.15 -20.33 -16.84
CA GLN A 19 -20.15 -20.40 -17.89
C GLN A 19 -19.02 -19.42 -17.57
N GLN A 20 -17.79 -19.87 -17.77
CA GLN A 20 -16.58 -19.15 -17.40
C GLN A 20 -15.86 -18.62 -18.64
N TYR A 21 -15.36 -17.39 -18.56
CA TYR A 21 -14.58 -16.72 -19.58
C TYR A 21 -13.31 -16.12 -18.97
N PHE A 22 -12.21 -16.17 -19.71
CA PHE A 22 -10.97 -15.51 -19.31
C PHE A 22 -10.60 -14.41 -20.31
N TRP A 23 -9.98 -13.37 -19.78
CA TRP A 23 -9.47 -12.26 -20.57
C TRP A 23 -8.25 -12.72 -21.38
N SER A 24 -8.39 -12.65 -22.70
CA SER A 24 -7.32 -12.97 -23.63
C SER A 24 -6.64 -11.72 -24.19
N GLY A 25 -7.32 -10.57 -24.20
CA GLY A 25 -6.81 -9.31 -24.76
C GLY A 25 -6.48 -9.37 -26.25
N ASN A 26 -6.99 -10.38 -26.97
CA ASN A 26 -6.68 -10.62 -28.38
C ASN A 26 -7.56 -9.83 -29.36
N GLY A 27 -8.57 -9.12 -28.84
CA GLY A 27 -9.48 -8.30 -29.63
C GLY A 27 -8.77 -7.10 -30.25
N THR A 28 -9.44 -6.47 -31.21
CA THR A 28 -8.85 -5.33 -31.94
C THR A 28 -8.68 -4.08 -31.09
N GLU A 29 -9.50 -3.93 -30.05
CA GLU A 29 -9.43 -2.88 -29.02
C GLU A 29 -9.39 -3.56 -27.64
N ASN A 30 -8.71 -2.97 -26.65
CA ASN A 30 -8.66 -3.49 -25.27
C ASN A 30 -9.96 -3.15 -24.50
N ASP A 31 -11.12 -3.43 -25.10
CA ASP A 31 -12.45 -3.13 -24.58
C ASP A 31 -13.04 -4.34 -23.83
N PHE A 32 -13.37 -4.14 -22.56
CA PHE A 32 -13.97 -5.15 -21.70
C PHE A 32 -15.28 -5.74 -22.26
N PHE A 33 -16.04 -4.94 -23.01
CA PHE A 33 -17.34 -5.35 -23.55
C PHE A 33 -17.25 -5.95 -24.96
N ASP A 34 -16.06 -6.03 -25.55
CA ASP A 34 -15.82 -6.71 -26.82
C ASP A 34 -15.58 -8.21 -26.60
N GLU A 35 -16.46 -9.05 -27.14
CA GLU A 35 -16.34 -10.52 -27.03
C GLU A 35 -15.04 -11.06 -27.62
N GLU A 36 -14.39 -10.39 -28.57
CA GLU A 36 -13.11 -10.81 -29.15
C GLU A 36 -11.97 -10.84 -28.11
N ASN A 37 -12.11 -10.08 -27.01
CA ASN A 37 -11.15 -10.10 -25.92
C ASN A 37 -11.33 -11.27 -24.96
N TRP A 38 -12.43 -12.01 -25.06
CA TRP A 38 -12.76 -13.08 -24.13
C TRP A 38 -12.67 -14.45 -24.77
N VAL A 39 -12.29 -15.44 -23.97
CA VAL A 39 -12.27 -16.83 -24.41
C VAL A 39 -12.98 -17.69 -23.40
N ASN A 40 -13.87 -18.55 -23.88
CA ASN A 40 -14.57 -19.50 -23.04
C ASN A 40 -13.58 -20.52 -22.44
N TYR A 41 -13.59 -20.63 -21.12
CA TYR A 41 -12.63 -21.45 -20.37
C TYR A 41 -12.65 -22.94 -20.77
N SER A 42 -13.83 -23.50 -21.08
CA SER A 42 -13.97 -24.92 -21.38
C SER A 42 -13.69 -25.28 -22.84
N THR A 43 -13.97 -24.36 -23.76
CA THR A 43 -13.94 -24.64 -25.21
C THR A 43 -12.77 -23.96 -25.92
N ASN A 44 -12.15 -22.97 -25.28
CA ASN A 44 -11.12 -22.11 -25.86
C ASN A 44 -11.60 -21.41 -27.16
N GLN A 45 -12.89 -21.07 -27.21
CA GLN A 45 -13.52 -20.35 -28.30
C GLN A 45 -14.02 -19.01 -27.81
N GLU A 46 -14.07 -18.03 -28.71
CA GLU A 46 -14.72 -16.75 -28.46
C GLU A 46 -16.19 -16.96 -28.04
N PRO A 47 -16.71 -16.11 -27.14
CA PRO A 47 -18.12 -16.10 -26.82
C PRO A 47 -19.03 -15.83 -28.04
N ASN A 48 -20.31 -16.12 -27.89
CA ASN A 48 -21.29 -15.66 -28.88
C ASN A 48 -21.40 -14.14 -28.79
N ASN A 49 -21.64 -13.47 -29.92
CA ASN A 49 -21.83 -12.02 -29.96
C ASN A 49 -22.93 -11.53 -29.01
N ASP A 50 -22.76 -10.30 -28.53
CA ASP A 50 -23.71 -9.52 -27.72
C ASP A 50 -23.96 -10.06 -26.30
N ILE A 51 -23.11 -10.96 -25.77
CA ILE A 51 -23.23 -11.44 -24.39
C ILE A 51 -22.62 -10.49 -23.36
N PHE A 52 -21.71 -9.60 -23.77
CA PHE A 52 -21.10 -8.57 -22.93
C PHE A 52 -21.59 -7.18 -23.36
N SER A 53 -22.91 -7.01 -23.44
CA SER A 53 -23.48 -5.71 -23.79
C SER A 53 -23.32 -4.68 -22.65
N PRO A 54 -22.82 -3.47 -22.93
CA PRO A 54 -22.86 -2.36 -21.98
C PRO A 54 -24.27 -2.15 -21.43
N ASN A 55 -24.41 -1.84 -20.14
CA ASN A 55 -25.68 -1.65 -19.44
C ASN A 55 -26.60 -2.88 -19.33
N SER A 56 -26.08 -4.08 -19.60
CA SER A 56 -26.82 -5.33 -19.39
C SER A 56 -26.16 -6.17 -18.29
N PRO A 57 -26.92 -6.86 -17.42
CA PRO A 57 -26.35 -7.74 -16.41
C PRO A 57 -25.54 -8.88 -17.03
N ILE A 58 -24.31 -9.05 -16.57
CA ILE A 58 -23.41 -10.14 -16.95
C ILE A 58 -23.66 -11.33 -16.03
N GLU A 59 -24.04 -12.48 -16.59
CA GLU A 59 -24.40 -13.71 -15.87
C GLU A 59 -23.27 -14.76 -15.84
N TYR A 60 -22.03 -14.32 -16.07
CA TYR A 60 -20.87 -15.17 -16.31
C TYR A 60 -19.75 -14.92 -15.30
N GLU A 61 -18.89 -15.92 -15.10
CA GLU A 61 -17.68 -15.75 -14.31
C GLU A 61 -16.53 -15.30 -15.23
N LEU A 62 -15.98 -14.13 -14.95
CA LEU A 62 -14.97 -13.45 -15.75
C LEU A 62 -13.62 -13.44 -15.03
N TYR A 63 -12.61 -14.07 -15.62
CA TYR A 63 -11.26 -14.17 -15.06
C TYR A 63 -10.31 -13.18 -15.71
N LEU A 64 -9.62 -12.39 -14.88
CA LEU A 64 -8.77 -11.28 -15.29
C LEU A 64 -7.37 -11.43 -14.69
N THR A 65 -6.35 -11.42 -15.54
CA THR A 65 -4.93 -11.47 -15.13
C THR A 65 -4.11 -10.27 -15.60
N CYS A 66 -4.78 -9.30 -16.22
CA CYS A 66 -4.16 -8.14 -16.83
C CYS A 66 -4.80 -6.85 -16.33
N GLU A 67 -4.13 -5.72 -16.55
CA GLU A 67 -4.72 -4.40 -16.35
C GLU A 67 -5.83 -4.15 -17.38
N ILE A 68 -7.00 -3.80 -16.87
CA ILE A 68 -8.18 -3.47 -17.67
C ILE A 68 -8.75 -2.15 -17.17
N ASN A 69 -9.04 -1.26 -18.12
CA ASN A 69 -9.54 0.09 -17.87
C ASN A 69 -10.92 0.26 -18.49
N ILE A 70 -11.93 0.46 -17.64
CA ILE A 70 -13.34 0.53 -18.02
C ILE A 70 -13.89 1.88 -17.55
N ASN A 71 -14.04 2.84 -18.44
CA ASN A 71 -14.53 4.18 -18.04
C ASN A 71 -16.07 4.24 -17.94
N GLN A 72 -16.68 3.19 -17.39
CA GLN A 72 -18.13 3.07 -17.19
C GLN A 72 -18.50 2.00 -16.16
N GLU A 73 -19.79 1.92 -15.83
CA GLU A 73 -20.38 0.90 -14.95
C GLU A 73 -20.34 -0.51 -15.55
N VAL A 74 -20.03 -1.51 -14.71
CA VAL A 74 -20.18 -2.93 -14.99
C VAL A 74 -21.32 -3.51 -14.15
N ILE A 75 -22.32 -4.09 -14.81
CA ILE A 75 -23.51 -4.62 -14.15
C ILE A 75 -23.41 -6.15 -14.09
N LEU A 76 -23.40 -6.74 -12.89
CA LEU A 76 -23.44 -8.18 -12.68
C LEU A 76 -24.87 -8.66 -12.44
N GLY A 77 -25.23 -9.77 -13.08
CA GLY A 77 -26.41 -10.56 -12.75
C GLY A 77 -26.08 -11.62 -11.71
N VAL A 78 -27.08 -12.30 -11.14
CA VAL A 78 -26.94 -13.15 -9.93
C VAL A 78 -25.87 -14.24 -10.01
N ASN A 79 -25.49 -14.67 -11.21
CA ASN A 79 -24.42 -15.65 -11.43
C ASN A 79 -23.09 -15.02 -11.88
N GLY A 80 -23.08 -13.71 -12.10
CA GLY A 80 -21.98 -12.90 -12.55
C GLY A 80 -20.89 -12.76 -11.49
N LYS A 81 -19.64 -12.98 -11.92
CA LYS A 81 -18.47 -12.79 -11.07
C LYS A 81 -17.35 -12.09 -11.82
N ILE A 82 -16.68 -11.16 -11.15
CA ILE A 82 -15.39 -10.64 -11.59
C ILE A 82 -14.33 -11.28 -10.71
N VAL A 83 -13.47 -12.10 -11.31
CA VAL A 83 -12.37 -12.79 -10.65
C VAL A 83 -11.06 -12.17 -11.14
N VAL A 84 -10.33 -11.50 -10.26
CA VAL A 84 -9.03 -10.90 -10.57
C VAL A 84 -7.93 -11.75 -9.94
N ILE A 85 -6.84 -11.97 -10.69
CA ILE A 85 -5.67 -12.74 -10.27
C ILE A 85 -4.43 -12.05 -10.84
N GLN A 86 -3.60 -11.41 -10.02
CA GLN A 86 -2.41 -10.66 -10.46
C GLN A 86 -2.71 -9.56 -11.51
N GLY A 87 -3.98 -9.15 -11.61
CA GLY A 87 -4.46 -8.15 -12.55
C GLY A 87 -4.98 -6.90 -11.84
N GLU A 88 -5.26 -5.89 -12.65
CA GLU A 88 -5.84 -4.63 -12.19
C GLU A 88 -7.15 -4.38 -12.93
N PHE A 89 -8.22 -4.13 -12.18
CA PHE A 89 -9.53 -3.83 -12.73
C PHE A 89 -9.94 -2.42 -12.32
N ASN A 90 -9.93 -1.51 -13.28
CA ASN A 90 -10.31 -0.13 -13.10
C ASN A 90 -11.70 0.08 -13.73
N ALA A 91 -12.67 0.54 -12.94
CA ALA A 91 -14.01 0.87 -13.43
C ALA A 91 -14.60 2.12 -12.76
N ASP A 92 -15.71 2.65 -13.27
CA ASP A 92 -16.46 3.66 -12.52
C ASP A 92 -17.17 2.99 -11.33
N LYS A 93 -17.89 1.89 -11.61
CA LYS A 93 -18.81 1.24 -10.67
C LYS A 93 -19.04 -0.22 -11.01
N ILE A 94 -19.29 -1.05 -10.01
CA ILE A 94 -19.80 -2.41 -10.15
C ILE A 94 -21.18 -2.48 -9.47
N SER A 95 -22.23 -2.83 -10.22
CA SER A 95 -23.60 -2.88 -9.70
C SER A 95 -24.34 -4.18 -10.02
N GLY A 96 -25.55 -4.33 -9.46
CA GLY A 96 -26.41 -5.49 -9.68
C GLY A 96 -26.37 -6.47 -8.51
N GLU A 97 -26.41 -7.76 -8.82
CA GLU A 97 -26.39 -8.85 -7.83
C GLU A 97 -25.25 -9.81 -8.24
N GLY A 98 -24.23 -10.06 -7.42
CA GLY A 98 -23.05 -10.81 -7.91
C GLY A 98 -21.86 -10.83 -6.94
N GLU A 99 -20.69 -11.22 -7.45
CA GLU A 99 -19.47 -11.35 -6.63
C GLU A 99 -18.24 -10.74 -7.31
N ILE A 100 -17.45 -10.04 -6.51
CA ILE A 100 -16.07 -9.67 -6.80
C ILE A 100 -15.18 -10.65 -6.05
N VAL A 101 -14.23 -11.30 -6.75
CA VAL A 101 -13.32 -12.29 -6.17
C VAL A 101 -11.88 -11.91 -6.48
N LEU A 102 -11.07 -11.72 -5.45
CA LEU A 102 -9.72 -11.17 -5.54
C LEU A 102 -8.69 -12.19 -5.05
N HIS A 103 -7.78 -12.60 -5.93
CA HIS A 103 -6.67 -13.51 -5.60
C HIS A 103 -5.36 -12.75 -5.39
N GLU A 104 -4.23 -13.45 -5.43
CA GLU A 104 -2.89 -12.88 -5.25
C GLU A 104 -2.69 -11.64 -6.12
N SER A 105 -2.17 -10.58 -5.52
CA SER A 105 -1.79 -9.32 -6.17
C SER A 105 -2.91 -8.69 -7.02
N SER A 106 -4.16 -8.91 -6.63
CA SER A 106 -5.32 -8.34 -7.31
C SER A 106 -5.61 -6.93 -6.84
N TYR A 107 -5.86 -6.05 -7.80
CA TYR A 107 -6.17 -4.65 -7.54
C TYR A 107 -7.49 -4.27 -8.22
N ILE A 108 -8.43 -3.70 -7.46
CA ILE A 108 -9.60 -3.05 -8.01
C ILE A 108 -9.53 -1.56 -7.66
N ASN A 109 -9.91 -0.73 -8.62
CA ASN A 109 -10.03 0.71 -8.45
C ASN A 109 -11.36 1.19 -9.02
N LEU A 110 -12.18 1.81 -8.18
CA LEU A 110 -13.51 2.29 -8.52
C LEU A 110 -13.66 3.77 -8.19
N THR A 111 -14.28 4.51 -9.10
CA THR A 111 -14.27 5.99 -9.07
C THR A 111 -15.62 6.66 -8.82
N ASP A 112 -16.74 5.95 -8.87
CA ASP A 112 -18.06 6.49 -8.51
C ASP A 112 -18.17 6.72 -6.99
N ASP A 113 -19.03 7.66 -6.57
CA ASP A 113 -19.28 7.95 -5.15
C ASP A 113 -20.00 6.78 -4.44
N TYR A 114 -20.74 5.96 -5.19
CA TYR A 114 -21.35 4.72 -4.73
C TYR A 114 -20.89 3.54 -5.62
N PRO A 115 -19.62 3.14 -5.49
CA PRO A 115 -18.90 2.35 -6.49
C PRO A 115 -19.28 0.88 -6.50
N ILE A 116 -19.83 0.35 -5.40
CA ILE A 116 -20.28 -1.02 -5.29
C ILE A 116 -21.72 -1.01 -4.76
N SER A 117 -22.66 -1.68 -5.43
CA SER A 117 -24.04 -1.76 -4.96
C SER A 117 -24.25 -2.87 -3.92
N GLU A 118 -25.26 -2.74 -3.05
CA GLU A 118 -25.58 -3.70 -1.95
C GLU A 118 -25.67 -5.18 -2.39
N GLY A 119 -26.06 -5.47 -3.65
CA GLY A 119 -26.16 -6.83 -4.16
C GLY A 119 -24.82 -7.49 -4.52
N ILE A 120 -23.70 -6.77 -4.44
CA ILE A 120 -22.37 -7.25 -4.82
C ILE A 120 -21.55 -7.59 -3.58
N SER A 121 -21.14 -8.85 -3.44
CA SER A 121 -20.24 -9.29 -2.38
C SER A 121 -18.77 -9.17 -2.78
N ILE A 122 -17.91 -8.79 -1.83
CA ILE A 122 -16.45 -8.67 -2.03
C ILE A 122 -15.76 -9.86 -1.36
N LYS A 123 -15.03 -10.67 -2.11
CA LYS A 123 -14.33 -11.87 -1.60
C LYS A 123 -12.84 -11.79 -1.85
N PHE A 124 -12.09 -11.64 -0.77
CA PHE A 124 -10.64 -11.76 -0.77
C PHE A 124 -10.23 -13.24 -0.60
N ASN A 125 -9.46 -13.77 -1.53
CA ASN A 125 -8.80 -15.07 -1.47
C ASN A 125 -7.28 -14.92 -1.30
N SER A 126 -6.76 -13.70 -1.21
CA SER A 126 -5.39 -13.40 -0.83
C SER A 126 -5.34 -12.16 0.07
N SER A 127 -4.34 -12.13 0.95
CA SER A 127 -4.12 -11.04 1.89
C SER A 127 -3.42 -9.81 1.29
N ASP A 128 -2.85 -9.93 0.09
CA ASP A 128 -2.18 -8.84 -0.64
C ASP A 128 -3.09 -8.15 -1.66
N ALA A 129 -4.35 -8.58 -1.78
CA ALA A 129 -5.34 -7.96 -2.64
C ALA A 129 -5.97 -6.72 -2.01
N MET A 130 -6.41 -5.78 -2.85
CA MET A 130 -7.04 -4.54 -2.39
C MET A 130 -8.16 -4.06 -3.32
N VAL A 131 -9.14 -3.38 -2.71
CA VAL A 131 -10.17 -2.61 -3.40
C VAL A 131 -9.99 -1.15 -3.00
N VAL A 132 -9.70 -0.31 -3.98
CA VAL A 132 -9.56 1.14 -3.84
C VAL A 132 -10.85 1.79 -4.32
N LEU A 133 -11.41 2.65 -3.47
CA LEU A 133 -12.59 3.46 -3.75
C LEU A 133 -12.15 4.92 -3.72
N THR A 134 -12.02 5.58 -4.88
CA THR A 134 -11.33 6.88 -4.94
C THR A 134 -12.15 8.03 -4.37
N ASN A 135 -13.48 7.91 -4.42
CA ASN A 135 -14.44 8.95 -4.00
C ASN A 135 -15.43 8.44 -2.93
N THR A 136 -15.04 7.42 -2.18
CA THR A 136 -15.83 6.93 -1.03
C THR A 136 -14.98 6.98 0.22
N GLU A 137 -15.37 7.84 1.16
CA GLU A 137 -14.66 8.02 2.42
C GLU A 137 -14.69 6.74 3.27
N THR A 138 -13.73 6.60 4.17
CA THR A 138 -13.59 5.41 5.03
C THR A 138 -14.84 5.10 5.87
N SER A 139 -15.58 6.11 6.33
CA SER A 139 -16.80 5.96 7.13
C SER A 139 -17.98 5.45 6.30
N GLU A 140 -18.10 5.92 5.07
CA GLU A 140 -19.08 5.41 4.09
C GLU A 140 -18.74 4.00 3.65
N ALA A 141 -17.47 3.72 3.34
CA ALA A 141 -17.01 2.39 2.96
C ALA A 141 -17.27 1.35 4.07
N PHE A 142 -17.01 1.72 5.32
CA PHE A 142 -17.38 0.89 6.47
C PHE A 142 -18.89 0.66 6.53
N TYR A 143 -19.69 1.71 6.39
CA TYR A 143 -21.15 1.61 6.47
C TYR A 143 -21.75 0.71 5.38
N TYR A 144 -21.24 0.78 4.14
CA TYR A 144 -21.81 0.06 3.01
C TYR A 144 -21.24 -1.34 2.78
N TYR A 145 -19.97 -1.58 3.12
CA TYR A 145 -19.25 -2.76 2.63
C TYR A 145 -18.75 -3.72 3.71
N ASP A 146 -18.69 -3.31 4.98
CA ASP A 146 -18.20 -4.17 6.08
C ASP A 146 -18.99 -5.49 6.17
N ASP A 147 -20.32 -5.42 6.10
CA ASP A 147 -21.21 -6.60 6.20
C ASP A 147 -21.20 -7.50 4.95
N ASN A 148 -20.65 -7.05 3.83
CA ASN A 148 -20.64 -7.79 2.56
C ASN A 148 -19.22 -8.13 2.05
N THR A 149 -18.26 -8.15 2.98
CA THR A 149 -16.86 -8.47 2.70
C THR A 149 -16.43 -9.78 3.36
N PHE A 150 -15.71 -10.61 2.60
CA PHE A 150 -15.31 -11.96 3.00
C PHE A 150 -13.83 -12.21 2.74
N TYR A 151 -13.19 -13.02 3.58
CA TYR A 151 -11.88 -13.63 3.34
C TYR A 151 -12.01 -15.15 3.34
N GLU A 152 -11.58 -15.81 2.26
CA GLU A 152 -11.72 -17.27 2.08
C GLU A 152 -13.16 -17.78 2.35
N ASN A 153 -14.17 -17.04 1.88
CA ASN A 153 -15.60 -17.26 2.11
C ASN A 153 -16.08 -17.15 3.58
N GLN A 154 -15.26 -16.62 4.49
CA GLN A 154 -15.68 -16.26 5.84
C GLN A 154 -15.88 -14.74 5.95
N PRO A 155 -16.95 -14.25 6.59
CA PRO A 155 -17.15 -12.82 6.75
C PRO A 155 -16.02 -12.22 7.60
N ILE A 156 -15.54 -11.05 7.20
CA ILE A 156 -14.52 -10.28 7.92
C ILE A 156 -15.06 -8.91 8.28
N PHE A 157 -14.54 -8.35 9.37
CA PHE A 157 -15.10 -7.14 9.98
C PHE A 157 -14.00 -6.19 10.41
N TYR A 158 -14.27 -4.90 10.26
CA TYR A 158 -13.39 -3.84 10.73
C TYR A 158 -13.45 -3.69 12.25
N PRO A 159 -12.32 -3.42 12.93
CA PRO A 159 -10.95 -3.39 12.42
C PRO A 159 -10.21 -4.74 12.56
N GLN A 160 -10.84 -5.80 13.08
CA GLN A 160 -10.10 -6.99 13.51
C GLN A 160 -9.57 -7.83 12.33
N SER A 161 -10.39 -8.08 11.32
CA SER A 161 -10.05 -8.93 10.16
C SER A 161 -10.22 -8.22 8.82
N LEU A 162 -10.87 -7.05 8.79
CA LEU A 162 -10.88 -6.11 7.68
C LEU A 162 -10.14 -4.84 8.08
N ARG A 163 -9.38 -4.29 7.13
CA ARG A 163 -8.73 -2.99 7.25
C ARG A 163 -9.35 -2.04 6.24
N ILE A 164 -9.71 -0.85 6.72
CA ILE A 164 -10.21 0.26 5.93
C ILE A 164 -9.24 1.42 6.14
N ASP A 165 -8.37 1.61 5.15
CA ASP A 165 -7.39 2.69 5.13
C ASP A 165 -7.91 3.91 4.39
N ASN A 166 -7.30 5.04 4.68
CA ASN A 166 -7.48 6.24 3.89
C ASN A 166 -6.93 6.02 2.47
N TYR A 167 -7.61 6.59 1.48
CA TYR A 167 -7.07 6.83 0.15
C TYR A 167 -7.14 8.33 -0.14
N TYR A 168 -6.19 9.05 0.47
CA TYR A 168 -6.09 10.51 0.50
C TYR A 168 -7.31 11.15 1.21
N GLU A 169 -7.84 12.28 0.72
CA GLU A 169 -8.91 13.01 1.41
C GLU A 169 -10.28 12.31 1.29
N ASN A 170 -10.66 11.89 0.07
CA ASN A 170 -12.04 11.46 -0.21
C ASN A 170 -12.20 9.95 -0.45
N GLY A 171 -11.10 9.19 -0.45
CA GLY A 171 -11.12 7.78 -0.81
C GLY A 171 -10.82 6.84 0.35
N SER A 172 -10.99 5.55 0.08
CA SER A 172 -10.68 4.48 1.01
C SER A 172 -10.10 3.25 0.32
N VAL A 173 -9.38 2.43 1.09
CA VAL A 173 -8.86 1.13 0.65
C VAL A 173 -9.37 0.03 1.58
N LEU A 174 -10.06 -0.96 1.01
CA LEU A 174 -10.49 -2.17 1.71
C LEU A 174 -9.48 -3.29 1.43
N ARG A 175 -9.02 -3.95 2.49
CA ARG A 175 -8.15 -5.12 2.39
C ARG A 175 -8.21 -6.00 3.64
N PRO A 176 -7.90 -7.30 3.56
CA PRO A 176 -7.84 -8.16 4.73
C PRO A 176 -6.83 -7.64 5.76
N ASN A 177 -7.22 -7.60 7.03
CA ASN A 177 -6.31 -7.32 8.13
C ASN A 177 -5.59 -8.62 8.52
N SER A 178 -4.47 -8.90 7.86
CA SER A 178 -3.72 -10.14 8.01
C SER A 178 -2.28 -9.86 8.43
N SER A 179 -1.72 -10.77 9.24
CA SER A 179 -0.28 -10.81 9.54
C SER A 179 0.52 -11.57 8.48
N ALA A 180 -0.12 -12.01 7.39
CA ALA A 180 0.54 -12.72 6.31
C ALA A 180 1.72 -11.93 5.73
N SER A 181 2.65 -12.66 5.12
CA SER A 181 3.87 -12.09 4.57
C SER A 181 3.59 -11.21 3.35
N GLN A 182 4.19 -10.02 3.34
CA GLN A 182 4.03 -9.02 2.27
C GLN A 182 5.37 -8.58 1.68
N LEU A 183 6.45 -9.14 2.21
CA LEU A 183 7.82 -8.93 1.77
C LEU A 183 8.48 -10.29 1.60
N THR A 184 9.16 -10.45 0.47
CA THR A 184 10.01 -11.62 0.18
C THR A 184 11.44 -11.15 0.03
N VAL A 185 12.36 -11.72 0.82
CA VAL A 185 13.79 -11.41 0.74
C VAL A 185 14.58 -12.60 0.19
N TYR A 186 15.65 -12.29 -0.53
CA TYR A 186 16.46 -13.26 -1.27
C TYR A 186 17.93 -13.14 -0.89
N SER A 187 18.62 -14.28 -0.83
CA SER A 187 20.02 -14.32 -0.40
C SER A 187 21.03 -13.88 -1.47
N GLU A 188 20.62 -13.80 -2.73
CA GLU A 188 21.46 -13.38 -3.85
C GLU A 188 20.83 -12.20 -4.59
N PHE A 189 21.55 -11.63 -5.57
CA PHE A 189 21.01 -10.60 -6.45
C PHE A 189 19.94 -11.14 -7.41
N ASN A 190 19.16 -10.23 -8.00
CA ASN A 190 18.15 -10.53 -9.01
C ASN A 190 17.09 -11.53 -8.54
N LEU A 191 16.69 -11.44 -7.26
CA LEU A 191 15.65 -12.29 -6.67
C LEU A 191 15.98 -13.79 -6.71
N LEU A 192 17.28 -14.14 -6.57
CA LEU A 192 17.78 -15.52 -6.60
C LEU A 192 18.23 -16.02 -5.22
N GLY A 193 18.46 -17.34 -5.14
CA GLY A 193 19.00 -17.99 -3.95
C GLY A 193 17.91 -18.49 -2.99
N ASN A 194 18.21 -18.47 -1.69
CA ASN A 194 17.24 -18.85 -0.67
C ASN A 194 16.22 -17.73 -0.47
N ILE A 195 14.98 -18.11 -0.14
CA ILE A 195 13.86 -17.20 0.05
C ILE A 195 13.42 -17.19 1.52
N LEU A 196 13.10 -16.01 2.04
CA LEU A 196 12.45 -15.82 3.32
C LEU A 196 11.28 -14.84 3.17
N ASN A 197 10.11 -15.26 3.62
CA ASN A 197 8.92 -14.43 3.67
C ASN A 197 8.81 -13.76 5.04
N ILE A 198 8.49 -12.46 5.05
CA ILE A 198 8.45 -11.64 6.26
C ILE A 198 7.02 -11.19 6.52
N ASP A 199 6.51 -11.58 7.69
CA ASP A 199 5.16 -11.31 8.17
C ASP A 199 4.94 -9.85 8.53
N THR A 200 3.75 -9.34 8.22
CA THR A 200 3.37 -7.95 8.47
C THR A 200 3.16 -7.67 9.96
N GLY A 201 3.59 -6.50 10.43
CA GLY A 201 3.42 -6.02 11.81
C GLY A 201 4.49 -6.53 12.78
N SER A 202 5.12 -7.66 12.47
CA SER A 202 6.21 -8.25 13.26
C SER A 202 7.54 -7.57 13.01
N THR A 203 8.41 -7.57 14.03
CA THR A 203 9.80 -7.15 13.92
C THR A 203 10.68 -8.38 13.80
N TYR A 204 11.47 -8.48 12.73
CA TYR A 204 12.45 -9.53 12.52
C TYR A 204 13.82 -8.99 12.87
N ASN A 205 14.44 -9.52 13.91
CA ASN A 205 15.80 -9.21 14.37
C ASN A 205 16.71 -10.44 14.24
N ASP A 206 17.97 -10.40 14.68
CA ASP A 206 18.89 -11.56 14.58
C ASP A 206 18.41 -12.81 15.33
N GLU A 207 17.51 -12.67 16.31
CA GLU A 207 16.93 -13.81 17.04
C GLU A 207 15.83 -14.51 16.23
N ILE A 208 15.12 -13.77 15.37
CA ILE A 208 13.96 -14.24 14.59
C ILE A 208 14.36 -14.56 13.14
N ILE A 209 15.26 -13.76 12.56
CA ILE A 209 15.81 -13.99 11.22
C ILE A 209 16.57 -15.32 11.25
N PRO A 210 16.24 -16.29 10.38
CA PRO A 210 16.96 -17.55 10.32
C PRO A 210 18.46 -17.30 10.04
N SER A 211 19.34 -18.05 10.70
CA SER A 211 20.79 -17.81 10.68
C SER A 211 21.44 -17.80 9.30
N GLN A 212 20.79 -18.42 8.30
CA GLN A 212 21.23 -18.40 6.89
C GLN A 212 20.93 -17.10 6.15
N PHE A 213 20.11 -16.21 6.71
CA PHE A 213 19.71 -14.90 6.16
C PHE A 213 20.29 -13.71 6.92
N VAL A 214 20.71 -13.90 8.18
CA VAL A 214 21.41 -12.84 8.94
C VAL A 214 22.64 -12.40 8.14
N ASN A 215 22.69 -11.12 7.77
CA ASN A 215 23.77 -10.56 6.95
C ASN A 215 24.00 -11.33 5.63
N ASN A 216 22.93 -11.86 5.04
CA ASN A 216 23.00 -12.64 3.81
C ASN A 216 21.73 -12.42 2.95
N ILE A 217 21.24 -11.17 2.93
CA ILE A 217 20.12 -10.71 2.09
C ILE A 217 20.68 -9.72 1.08
N SER A 218 20.32 -9.89 -0.19
CA SER A 218 20.88 -9.11 -1.30
C SER A 218 19.82 -8.48 -2.23
N SER A 219 18.60 -9.00 -2.27
CA SER A 219 17.49 -8.49 -3.08
C SER A 219 16.14 -8.79 -2.42
N PHE A 220 15.07 -8.09 -2.83
CA PHE A 220 13.73 -8.28 -2.25
C PHE A 220 12.59 -7.85 -3.18
N THR A 221 11.38 -8.35 -2.89
CA THR A 221 10.11 -7.82 -3.43
C THR A 221 9.19 -7.41 -2.28
N LEU A 222 8.46 -6.30 -2.44
CA LEU A 222 7.50 -5.76 -1.47
C LEU A 222 6.18 -5.47 -2.18
N ASN A 223 5.10 -6.08 -1.69
CA ASN A 223 3.76 -5.89 -2.27
C ASN A 223 3.25 -4.45 -2.11
N ARG A 224 2.42 -4.01 -3.08
CA ARG A 224 1.67 -2.75 -3.06
C ARG A 224 0.91 -2.58 -1.74
N GLY A 225 0.82 -1.35 -1.23
CA GLY A 225 0.13 -1.02 0.01
C GLY A 225 0.91 -1.31 1.29
N TYR A 226 2.24 -1.48 1.20
CA TYR A 226 3.11 -1.78 2.33
C TYR A 226 4.39 -0.94 2.34
N MET A 227 4.91 -0.74 3.55
CA MET A 227 6.19 -0.09 3.81
C MET A 227 7.11 -1.06 4.54
N VAL A 228 8.39 -1.11 4.16
CA VAL A 228 9.43 -1.86 4.87
C VAL A 228 10.56 -0.95 5.33
N THR A 229 11.04 -1.18 6.56
CA THR A 229 12.33 -0.68 7.04
C THR A 229 13.34 -1.83 7.14
N PHE A 230 14.51 -1.62 6.54
CA PHE A 230 15.70 -2.44 6.74
C PHE A 230 16.75 -1.65 7.56
N ALA A 231 17.43 -2.31 8.50
CA ALA A 231 18.55 -1.71 9.25
C ALA A 231 19.68 -2.69 9.55
N GLN A 232 20.88 -2.14 9.75
CA GLN A 232 22.11 -2.89 10.03
C GLN A 232 22.16 -3.49 11.43
N ASN A 233 21.56 -2.84 12.43
CA ASN A 233 21.57 -3.38 13.79
C ASN A 233 20.26 -4.09 14.10
N SER A 234 20.37 -5.16 14.89
CA SER A 234 19.25 -6.01 15.35
C SER A 234 18.07 -5.26 15.96
N ASP A 235 18.32 -4.10 16.58
CA ASP A 235 17.28 -3.31 17.24
C ASP A 235 16.60 -2.30 16.30
N GLY A 236 17.03 -2.20 15.03
CA GLY A 236 16.52 -1.23 14.08
C GLY A 236 17.37 0.04 13.95
N THR A 237 18.42 0.18 14.77
CA THR A 237 19.36 1.31 14.68
C THR A 237 20.46 1.09 13.63
N GLY A 238 21.35 2.08 13.47
CA GLY A 238 22.41 2.06 12.46
C GLY A 238 21.90 2.49 11.10
N LYS A 239 22.73 2.30 10.05
CA LYS A 239 22.28 2.68 8.70
C LYS A 239 21.05 1.86 8.34
N SER A 240 20.06 2.56 7.83
CA SER A 240 18.74 2.00 7.58
C SER A 240 18.08 2.73 6.42
N LYS A 241 17.11 2.07 5.79
CA LYS A 241 16.34 2.63 4.68
C LYS A 241 14.89 2.18 4.73
N VAL A 242 14.00 3.08 4.33
CA VAL A 242 12.57 2.83 4.16
C VAL A 242 12.27 2.67 2.67
N TYR A 243 11.41 1.72 2.34
CA TYR A 243 10.83 1.56 1.01
C TYR A 243 9.31 1.51 1.15
N ILE A 244 8.58 2.24 0.31
CA ILE A 244 7.11 2.31 0.33
C ILE A 244 6.61 1.89 -1.05
N ALA A 245 5.97 0.72 -1.13
CA ALA A 245 5.24 0.27 -2.30
C ALA A 245 3.82 0.84 -2.18
N SER A 246 3.58 2.03 -2.73
CA SER A 246 2.32 2.78 -2.55
C SER A 246 1.26 2.23 -3.50
N GLU A 247 1.29 2.65 -4.77
CA GLU A 247 0.41 2.22 -5.85
C GLU A 247 1.07 1.17 -6.76
N GLU A 248 2.33 0.77 -6.49
CA GLU A 248 3.05 -0.24 -7.27
C GLU A 248 3.89 -1.13 -6.36
N ARG A 249 4.07 -2.40 -6.75
CA ARG A 249 5.03 -3.31 -6.10
C ARG A 249 6.44 -2.74 -6.24
N ILE A 250 7.27 -2.94 -5.22
CA ILE A 250 8.72 -2.72 -5.34
C ILE A 250 9.43 -4.04 -5.58
N GLU A 251 10.33 -4.06 -6.56
CA GLU A 251 11.37 -5.06 -6.72
C GLU A 251 12.74 -4.38 -6.69
N ILE A 252 13.67 -4.93 -5.91
CA ILE A 252 15.04 -4.46 -5.82
C ILE A 252 15.96 -5.63 -6.09
N ASN A 253 16.59 -5.65 -7.25
CA ASN A 253 17.52 -6.68 -7.71
C ASN A 253 18.86 -6.63 -6.97
N GLN A 254 19.23 -5.47 -6.46
CA GLN A 254 20.44 -5.28 -5.68
C GLN A 254 20.25 -4.22 -4.60
N LEU A 255 20.37 -4.65 -3.35
CA LEU A 255 20.35 -3.73 -2.21
C LEU A 255 21.52 -2.74 -2.24
N PRO A 256 21.33 -1.54 -1.65
CA PRO A 256 22.41 -0.60 -1.35
C PRO A 256 23.61 -1.30 -0.71
N SER A 257 24.83 -0.87 -1.04
CA SER A 257 26.04 -1.54 -0.55
C SER A 257 26.18 -1.59 0.97
N PHE A 258 25.51 -0.69 1.70
CA PHE A 258 25.51 -0.66 3.16
C PHE A 258 24.44 -1.57 3.80
N LEU A 259 23.47 -2.08 3.03
CA LEU A 259 22.48 -3.06 3.49
C LEU A 259 22.75 -4.45 2.90
N ASN A 260 23.39 -4.53 1.75
CA ASN A 260 23.67 -5.78 1.07
C ASN A 260 24.54 -6.69 1.94
N ASN A 261 23.99 -7.83 2.35
CA ASN A 261 24.60 -8.77 3.28
C ASN A 261 24.95 -8.14 4.65
N ASP A 262 24.16 -7.16 5.08
CA ASP A 262 24.37 -6.41 6.34
C ASP A 262 23.03 -6.00 6.97
N ILE A 263 21.97 -6.79 6.77
CA ILE A 263 20.64 -6.59 7.36
C ILE A 263 20.51 -7.50 8.59
N SER A 264 20.18 -6.87 9.73
CA SER A 264 19.84 -7.53 10.99
C SER A 264 18.47 -7.12 11.54
N PHE A 265 17.79 -6.16 10.91
CA PHE A 265 16.44 -5.75 11.28
C PHE A 265 15.56 -5.56 10.05
N ILE A 266 14.35 -6.11 10.11
CA ILE A 266 13.31 -5.95 9.09
C ILE A 266 11.98 -5.70 9.81
N ARG A 267 11.26 -4.66 9.38
CA ARG A 267 9.87 -4.42 9.81
C ARG A 267 9.02 -4.02 8.63
N VAL A 268 7.92 -4.75 8.43
CA VAL A 268 6.90 -4.46 7.40
C VAL A 268 5.65 -3.93 8.09
N VAL A 269 5.12 -2.81 7.62
CA VAL A 269 3.87 -2.23 8.12
C VAL A 269 2.92 -1.92 6.96
N PRO A 270 1.60 -2.02 7.16
CA PRO A 270 0.63 -1.58 6.16
C PRO A 270 0.77 -0.08 5.90
N TRP A 271 0.77 0.33 4.63
CA TRP A 271 0.78 1.73 4.22
C TRP A 271 -0.63 2.34 4.36
N ASN A 272 -0.71 3.65 4.65
CA ASN A 272 -1.96 4.40 4.77
C ASN A 272 -1.80 5.72 4.01
N TRP A 273 -2.73 6.04 3.10
CA TRP A 273 -2.61 7.16 2.19
C TRP A 273 -3.39 8.35 2.75
N VAL A 274 -2.69 9.37 3.22
CA VAL A 274 -3.31 10.60 3.73
C VAL A 274 -3.10 11.75 2.75
N SER A 275 -3.94 12.78 2.80
CA SER A 275 -3.70 14.07 2.15
C SER A 275 -2.69 14.92 2.95
N LYS A 276 -2.23 16.03 2.37
CA LYS A 276 -1.25 16.91 3.02
C LYS A 276 -1.84 17.60 4.25
N LYS A 277 -3.11 18.01 4.20
CA LYS A 277 -3.82 18.73 5.27
C LYS A 277 -4.11 17.85 6.48
N GLY A 278 -3.55 18.24 7.63
CA GLY A 278 -3.80 17.61 8.93
C GLY A 278 -4.12 18.61 10.02
N THR A 279 -4.18 18.15 11.27
CA THR A 279 -4.38 19.02 12.43
C THR A 279 -3.38 18.75 13.56
N ALA A 280 -2.88 19.85 14.14
CA ALA A 280 -2.17 19.89 15.39
C ALA A 280 -3.22 19.93 16.50
N GLY A 281 -3.45 18.78 17.11
CA GLY A 281 -4.59 18.50 17.97
C GLY A 281 -5.58 17.56 17.29
N ASP A 282 -6.34 16.88 18.14
CA ASP A 282 -7.48 16.04 17.78
C ASP A 282 -8.68 16.96 17.55
N ILE A 283 -8.89 17.35 16.28
CA ILE A 283 -9.88 18.34 15.88
C ILE A 283 -10.75 17.75 14.79
N ASP A 284 -12.02 17.49 15.13
CA ASP A 284 -13.03 17.00 14.21
C ASP A 284 -13.55 18.13 13.29
N TYR A 285 -14.21 17.76 12.19
CA TYR A 285 -14.90 18.67 11.27
C TYR A 285 -13.97 19.67 10.55
N LEU A 286 -12.83 19.20 10.05
CA LEU A 286 -11.88 19.98 9.24
C LEU A 286 -11.45 19.27 7.95
N ASN A 287 -12.14 18.20 7.56
CA ASN A 287 -11.84 17.36 6.39
C ASN A 287 -10.34 16.99 6.30
N ASN A 288 -9.73 16.68 7.44
CA ASN A 288 -8.32 16.32 7.52
C ASN A 288 -8.19 14.80 7.58
N SER A 289 -7.19 14.22 6.90
CA SER A 289 -6.98 12.77 6.90
C SER A 289 -5.94 12.32 7.94
N TRP A 290 -5.33 13.26 8.66
CA TRP A 290 -4.36 12.94 9.73
C TRP A 290 -4.34 14.02 10.82
N PHE A 291 -3.89 13.64 12.01
CA PHE A 291 -3.67 14.55 13.12
C PHE A 291 -2.57 14.06 14.07
N TYR A 292 -2.08 14.94 14.95
CA TYR A 292 -1.21 14.56 16.06
C TYR A 292 -1.61 15.30 17.34
N ARG A 293 -1.09 14.86 18.50
CA ARG A 293 -1.53 15.37 19.83
C ARG A 293 -0.39 15.76 20.77
N TRP A 294 0.79 16.08 20.25
CA TRP A 294 1.99 16.31 21.07
C TRP A 294 2.26 15.18 22.08
N SER A 295 1.91 13.95 21.71
CA SER A 295 2.06 12.74 22.53
C SER A 295 2.14 11.51 21.64
N ASN A 296 2.45 10.36 22.22
CA ASN A 296 2.39 9.03 21.59
C ASN A 296 1.15 8.22 22.05
N THR A 297 0.18 8.83 22.74
CA THR A 297 -0.92 8.13 23.42
C THR A 297 -2.29 8.30 22.76
N GLY A 298 -2.40 9.06 21.67
CA GLY A 298 -3.62 9.13 20.85
C GLY A 298 -3.85 7.87 20.03
N GLU A 299 -5.00 7.79 19.37
CA GLU A 299 -5.37 6.66 18.51
C GLU A 299 -5.92 7.21 17.19
N ALA A 300 -5.67 6.49 16.10
CA ALA A 300 -6.32 6.76 14.83
C ALA A 300 -7.82 6.46 14.94
N ASP A 301 -8.62 7.14 14.12
CA ASP A 301 -10.00 6.77 13.89
C ASP A 301 -10.18 6.25 12.45
N LEU A 302 -11.42 6.10 12.03
CA LEU A 302 -11.74 5.55 10.72
C LEU A 302 -11.28 6.51 9.60
N GLU A 303 -11.49 7.81 9.76
CA GLU A 303 -11.20 8.84 8.77
C GLU A 303 -9.80 9.43 8.89
N ARG A 304 -9.13 9.26 10.03
CA ARG A 304 -7.90 10.00 10.31
C ARG A 304 -6.81 9.14 10.89
N GLU A 305 -5.65 9.23 10.26
CA GLU A 305 -4.41 8.72 10.81
C GLU A 305 -3.99 9.53 12.03
N TYR A 306 -3.63 8.84 13.12
CA TYR A 306 -2.89 9.46 14.20
C TYR A 306 -1.38 9.34 13.93
N ALA A 307 -0.70 10.47 13.82
CA ALA A 307 0.75 10.55 13.74
C ALA A 307 1.34 10.68 15.16
N PRO A 308 1.89 9.60 15.76
CA PRO A 308 2.40 9.65 17.13
C PRO A 308 3.62 10.56 17.21
N MET A 309 3.72 11.29 18.32
CA MET A 309 4.84 12.17 18.63
C MET A 309 5.55 11.75 19.92
N ALA A 310 6.86 11.51 19.83
CA ALA A 310 7.73 11.52 20.99
C ALA A 310 8.06 12.98 21.36
N TRP A 311 7.21 13.62 22.15
CA TRP A 311 7.30 15.08 22.40
C TRP A 311 8.63 15.53 22.98
N GLY A 312 9.25 14.70 23.83
CA GLY A 312 10.55 14.93 24.44
C GLY A 312 11.13 13.61 24.94
N LYS A 313 12.12 13.67 25.84
CA LYS A 313 12.82 12.49 26.38
C LYS A 313 11.87 11.36 26.84
N GLY A 314 10.86 11.67 27.65
CA GLY A 314 10.02 10.67 28.33
C GLY A 314 9.00 9.94 27.45
N ALA A 315 9.15 10.02 26.13
CA ALA A 315 8.41 9.23 25.15
C ALA A 315 9.39 8.58 24.14
N ALA A 316 10.67 8.48 24.52
CA ALA A 316 11.76 8.00 23.68
C ALA A 316 12.93 7.41 24.49
N ASP A 317 12.82 7.26 25.81
CA ASP A 317 13.96 6.86 26.67
C ASP A 317 13.92 5.41 27.14
N ASP A 318 12.81 4.69 26.96
CA ASP A 318 12.70 3.26 27.22
C ASP A 318 11.98 2.47 26.11
N GLU A 319 12.01 1.13 26.20
CA GLU A 319 11.40 0.23 25.21
C GLU A 319 9.86 0.29 25.21
N ASN A 320 9.22 0.62 26.34
CA ASN A 320 7.77 0.68 26.42
C ASN A 320 7.24 1.86 25.59
N ASP A 321 7.95 2.99 25.57
CA ASP A 321 7.63 4.10 24.67
C ASP A 321 7.67 3.71 23.20
N ILE A 322 8.70 2.93 22.81
CA ILE A 322 8.86 2.43 21.45
C ILE A 322 7.73 1.47 21.10
N ASP A 323 7.38 0.55 22.00
CA ASP A 323 6.27 -0.39 21.78
C ASP A 323 4.92 0.32 21.68
N ILE A 324 4.68 1.40 22.44
CA ILE A 324 3.48 2.23 22.30
C ILE A 324 3.39 2.78 20.88
N ILE A 325 4.48 3.34 20.35
CA ILE A 325 4.51 3.94 19.00
C ILE A 325 4.39 2.84 17.93
N LYS A 326 5.12 1.73 18.07
CA LYS A 326 5.13 0.61 17.12
C LYS A 326 3.74 0.05 16.88
N ASN A 327 2.91 -0.02 17.93
CA ASN A 327 1.61 -0.67 17.88
C ASN A 327 0.47 0.27 17.45
N LYS A 328 0.76 1.52 17.06
CA LYS A 328 -0.28 2.43 16.59
C LYS A 328 -0.85 2.02 15.25
N TYR A 329 -2.17 1.84 15.24
CA TYR A 329 -2.93 1.56 14.03
C TYR A 329 -2.83 2.76 13.06
N LYS A 330 -2.76 2.46 11.75
CA LYS A 330 -2.53 3.42 10.65
C LYS A 330 -1.23 4.23 10.65
N SER A 331 -0.49 4.30 11.75
CA SER A 331 0.74 5.11 11.80
C SER A 331 1.86 4.56 10.93
N THR A 332 2.33 5.39 9.99
CA THR A 332 3.46 5.10 9.10
C THR A 332 4.70 5.93 9.42
N HIS A 333 4.54 7.00 10.20
CA HIS A 333 5.60 7.90 10.64
C HIS A 333 5.63 8.05 12.17
N VAL A 334 6.74 8.55 12.68
CA VAL A 334 6.86 9.05 14.05
C VAL A 334 7.41 10.47 14.04
N LEU A 335 6.68 11.38 14.70
CA LEU A 335 7.12 12.74 14.99
C LEU A 335 8.06 12.73 16.19
N ALA A 336 9.22 13.36 16.07
CA ALA A 336 10.13 13.50 17.19
C ALA A 336 9.85 14.78 18.00
N PHE A 337 10.87 15.28 18.68
CA PHE A 337 10.72 16.23 19.78
C PHE A 337 10.16 17.58 19.35
N ASN A 338 9.35 18.17 20.22
CA ASN A 338 8.70 19.44 20.00
C ASN A 338 9.52 20.59 20.60
N GLU A 339 10.06 21.45 19.73
CA GLU A 339 10.94 22.59 20.06
C GLU A 339 12.01 22.24 21.12
N PRO A 340 12.83 21.18 20.89
CA PRO A 340 13.88 20.83 21.83
C PRO A 340 14.91 21.95 21.96
N ASP A 341 15.06 22.82 20.97
CA ASP A 341 16.00 23.95 20.95
C ASP A 341 15.76 24.98 22.07
N ASP A 342 14.56 25.05 22.66
CA ASP A 342 14.28 25.97 23.77
C ASP A 342 14.70 25.40 25.14
N CYS A 343 15.90 25.73 25.61
CA CYS A 343 16.34 25.33 26.96
C CYS A 343 15.45 25.83 28.11
N ASN A 344 14.54 26.78 27.88
CA ASN A 344 13.69 27.37 28.92
C ASN A 344 12.19 27.09 28.69
N GLY A 345 11.84 26.27 27.72
CA GLY A 345 10.46 25.96 27.39
C GLY A 345 10.34 24.65 26.60
N GLN A 346 9.10 24.28 26.28
CA GLN A 346 8.79 23.06 25.51
C GLN A 346 9.57 21.83 25.96
N SER A 347 9.99 20.96 25.06
CA SER A 347 10.72 19.75 25.41
C SER A 347 12.14 20.03 25.87
N GLY A 348 12.76 21.12 25.39
CA GLY A 348 14.14 21.50 25.66
C GLY A 348 14.46 21.75 27.14
N GLN A 349 13.50 22.26 27.91
CA GLN A 349 13.66 22.51 29.35
C GLN A 349 13.74 21.22 30.21
N TYR A 350 13.42 20.06 29.63
CA TYR A 350 13.39 18.79 30.34
C TYR A 350 14.52 17.88 29.86
N GLY A 351 15.22 17.26 30.81
CA GLY A 351 16.22 16.22 30.50
C GLY A 351 17.36 16.67 29.60
N ASP A 352 17.70 17.96 29.60
CA ASP A 352 18.73 18.58 28.74
C ASP A 352 18.52 18.36 27.24
N MET A 353 17.26 18.24 26.80
CA MET A 353 16.91 18.02 25.39
C MET A 353 17.33 19.15 24.46
N CYS A 354 17.58 20.36 24.99
CA CYS A 354 18.16 21.44 24.18
C CYS A 354 19.64 21.26 23.86
N VAL A 355 20.32 20.30 24.48
CA VAL A 355 21.66 19.88 24.08
C VAL A 355 21.53 18.87 22.96
N VAL A 356 22.10 19.20 21.79
CA VAL A 356 22.01 18.38 20.56
C VAL A 356 22.36 16.91 20.81
N ASP A 357 23.51 16.64 21.44
CA ASP A 357 23.96 15.25 21.69
C ASP A 357 22.98 14.44 22.56
N THR A 358 22.35 15.10 23.53
CA THR A 358 21.30 14.48 24.37
C THR A 358 20.08 14.13 23.53
N ALA A 359 19.60 15.07 22.70
CA ALA A 359 18.47 14.81 21.82
C ALA A 359 18.78 13.70 20.81
N VAL A 360 19.97 13.67 20.22
CA VAL A 360 20.39 12.62 19.28
C VAL A 360 20.38 11.24 19.94
N THR A 361 20.80 11.17 21.21
CA THR A 361 20.77 9.92 21.98
C THR A 361 19.35 9.34 22.08
N TYR A 362 18.37 10.17 22.40
CA TYR A 362 16.97 9.72 22.50
C TYR A 362 16.32 9.51 21.13
N TYR A 363 16.66 10.33 20.13
CA TYR A 363 16.15 10.17 18.78
C TYR A 363 16.54 8.82 18.20
N LYS A 364 17.76 8.36 18.48
CA LYS A 364 18.25 7.04 18.05
C LYS A 364 17.32 5.90 18.48
N ASN A 365 16.71 5.98 19.67
CA ASN A 365 15.78 4.95 20.13
C ASN A 365 14.52 4.86 19.26
N LEU A 366 14.07 5.97 18.66
CA LEU A 366 12.88 5.98 17.81
C LEU A 366 13.07 5.18 16.52
N LEU A 367 14.31 4.94 16.05
CA LEU A 367 14.58 4.07 14.90
C LEU A 367 14.10 2.63 15.14
N LYS A 368 14.07 2.19 16.40
CA LYS A 368 13.57 0.86 16.79
C LYS A 368 12.11 0.64 16.45
N THR A 369 11.38 1.73 16.19
CA THR A 369 10.01 1.65 15.68
C THR A 369 9.96 1.08 14.27
N GLY A 370 11.00 1.23 13.45
CA GLY A 370 10.95 0.88 12.03
C GLY A 370 9.93 1.70 11.22
N LEU A 371 9.43 2.81 11.77
CA LEU A 371 8.58 3.77 11.07
C LEU A 371 9.43 4.79 10.31
N ARG A 372 8.77 5.59 9.46
CA ARG A 372 9.43 6.72 8.79
C ARG A 372 9.67 7.86 9.77
N MET A 373 10.91 8.32 9.82
CA MET A 373 11.42 9.17 10.89
C MET A 373 11.29 10.66 10.55
N VAL A 374 10.46 11.38 11.29
CA VAL A 374 10.37 12.83 11.18
C VAL A 374 11.33 13.47 12.18
N SER A 375 12.05 14.52 11.76
CA SER A 375 13.03 15.23 12.60
C SER A 375 12.36 15.86 13.83
N PRO A 376 13.14 16.31 14.84
CA PRO A 376 12.61 17.25 15.82
C PRO A 376 12.09 18.51 15.14
N ALA A 377 10.96 19.04 15.64
CA ALA A 377 10.32 20.25 15.13
C ALA A 377 10.83 21.46 15.91
N CYS A 378 11.86 22.13 15.38
CA CYS A 378 12.47 23.28 16.03
C CYS A 378 11.62 24.54 15.93
N ARG A 379 11.89 25.53 16.79
CA ARG A 379 11.41 26.90 16.54
C ARG A 379 11.90 27.40 15.20
N GLN A 380 11.13 28.30 14.59
CA GLN A 380 11.36 28.85 13.24
C GLN A 380 12.83 29.21 12.92
N GLY A 381 13.59 29.79 13.85
CA GLY A 381 15.00 30.13 13.60
C GLY A 381 15.95 28.94 13.74
N ALA A 382 15.64 28.03 14.65
CA ALA A 382 16.53 26.96 15.10
C ALA A 382 16.66 25.80 14.09
N VAL A 383 15.79 25.77 13.08
CA VAL A 383 15.94 24.90 11.92
C VAL A 383 17.25 25.17 11.16
N PHE A 384 17.84 26.37 11.25
CA PHE A 384 19.05 26.73 10.50
C PHE A 384 20.36 26.63 11.31
N ASP A 385 20.29 26.31 12.61
CA ASP A 385 21.45 26.11 13.47
C ASP A 385 21.35 24.81 14.28
N TRP A 386 20.45 24.71 15.25
CA TRP A 386 20.31 23.56 16.13
C TRP A 386 20.00 22.28 15.35
N LEU A 387 19.08 22.35 14.39
CA LEU A 387 18.74 21.18 13.58
C LEU A 387 19.85 20.82 12.58
N VAL A 388 20.68 21.79 12.16
CA VAL A 388 21.88 21.51 11.34
C VAL A 388 22.88 20.70 12.15
N ASP A 389 23.18 21.13 13.38
CA ASP A 389 24.08 20.41 14.28
C ASP A 389 23.53 19.03 14.63
N PHE A 390 22.22 18.93 14.87
CA PHE A 390 21.53 17.66 15.09
C PHE A 390 21.65 16.71 13.89
N ASN A 391 21.36 17.17 12.67
CA ASN A 391 21.46 16.35 11.47
C ASN A 391 22.92 15.91 11.21
N ASN A 392 23.89 16.80 11.42
CA ASN A 392 25.30 16.46 11.30
C ASN A 392 25.73 15.39 12.30
N SER A 393 25.25 15.46 13.55
CA SER A 393 25.50 14.45 14.57
C SER A 393 24.79 13.14 14.25
N ALA A 394 23.55 13.20 13.73
CA ALA A 394 22.81 12.04 13.26
C ALA A 394 23.54 11.31 12.12
N ILE A 395 24.03 12.04 11.11
CA ILE A 395 24.83 11.49 10.01
C ILE A 395 26.11 10.81 10.53
N GLN A 396 26.82 11.45 11.46
CA GLN A 396 28.04 10.87 12.06
C GLN A 396 27.78 9.60 12.87
N GLN A 397 26.54 9.40 13.33
CA GLN A 397 26.14 8.25 14.15
C GLN A 397 25.26 7.26 13.40
N ASP A 398 25.15 7.39 12.07
CA ASP A 398 24.31 6.55 11.21
C ASP A 398 22.83 6.51 11.68
N ILE A 399 22.29 7.68 12.02
CA ILE A 399 20.90 7.85 12.47
C ILE A 399 20.09 8.46 11.32
N ARG A 400 19.09 7.70 10.85
CA ARG A 400 18.21 8.06 9.74
C ARG A 400 17.21 9.15 10.13
N ILE A 401 17.10 10.15 9.27
CA ILE A 401 16.03 11.15 9.23
C ILE A 401 15.44 11.12 7.82
N ASP A 402 14.14 10.86 7.72
CA ASP A 402 13.43 10.71 6.44
C ASP A 402 12.69 12.00 6.05
N VAL A 403 12.24 12.79 7.03
CA VAL A 403 11.42 14.00 6.84
C VAL A 403 11.85 15.10 7.82
N ILE A 404 11.83 16.36 7.39
CA ILE A 404 12.12 17.52 8.24
C ILE A 404 10.82 18.15 8.76
N ALA A 405 10.61 18.16 10.08
CA ALA A 405 9.52 18.92 10.69
C ALA A 405 9.91 20.38 10.96
N VAL A 406 8.98 21.31 10.72
CA VAL A 406 9.19 22.74 10.95
C VAL A 406 7.98 23.42 11.58
N HIS A 407 8.26 24.39 12.47
CA HIS A 407 7.29 25.36 12.94
C HIS A 407 7.55 26.75 12.34
N TRP A 408 6.50 27.49 12.00
CA TRP A 408 6.63 28.83 11.44
C TRP A 408 5.56 29.82 11.94
N TYR A 409 5.98 30.96 12.49
CA TYR A 409 5.08 31.90 13.17
C TYR A 409 5.35 33.38 12.80
N ASP A 410 5.80 33.67 11.58
CA ASP A 410 6.21 35.00 11.08
C ASP A 410 6.80 35.96 12.14
N TRP A 411 7.89 35.56 12.82
CA TRP A 411 8.57 36.45 13.77
C TRP A 411 9.38 37.59 13.11
N ALA A 412 9.38 37.67 11.77
CA ALA A 412 10.09 38.70 11.03
C ALA A 412 9.44 40.09 11.17
N VAL A 413 10.21 41.14 10.89
CA VAL A 413 9.73 42.53 10.77
C VAL A 413 8.94 43.06 11.98
N ASN A 414 9.26 42.60 13.20
CA ASN A 414 8.68 43.09 14.46
C ASN A 414 7.13 43.10 14.40
N PRO A 415 6.50 41.92 14.39
CA PRO A 415 5.06 41.79 14.16
C PRO A 415 4.20 42.58 15.17
N GLN A 416 4.72 42.80 16.39
CA GLN A 416 4.12 43.65 17.43
C GLN A 416 3.81 45.07 16.95
N SER A 417 4.66 45.60 16.06
CA SER A 417 4.53 46.97 15.54
C SER A 417 3.84 47.02 14.17
N SER A 418 3.34 45.90 13.66
CA SER A 418 2.76 45.80 12.32
C SER A 418 1.51 44.88 12.26
N PRO A 419 0.47 45.12 13.08
CA PRO A 419 -0.70 44.23 13.15
C PRO A 419 -1.47 44.07 11.82
N ASN A 420 -1.35 45.03 10.90
CA ASN A 420 -2.01 45.05 9.59
C ASN A 420 -1.01 44.87 8.43
N ALA A 421 0.04 44.06 8.62
CA ALA A 421 1.01 43.83 7.54
C ALA A 421 0.35 43.28 6.27
N ASN A 422 0.96 43.55 5.12
CA ASN A 422 0.50 43.00 3.86
C ASN A 422 0.60 41.45 3.90
N PRO A 423 -0.53 40.72 3.72
CA PRO A 423 -0.53 39.25 3.74
C PRO A 423 0.40 38.63 2.68
N GLN A 424 0.57 39.28 1.53
CA GLN A 424 1.50 38.82 0.49
C GLN A 424 2.94 38.82 1.00
N ASP A 425 3.34 39.81 1.80
CA ASP A 425 4.70 39.85 2.35
C ASP A 425 4.91 38.76 3.40
N VAL A 426 3.86 38.45 4.19
CA VAL A 426 3.87 37.32 5.15
C VAL A 426 4.02 36.01 4.40
N PHE A 427 3.22 35.79 3.36
CA PHE A 427 3.29 34.62 2.49
C PHE A 427 4.67 34.48 1.82
N ASN A 428 5.22 35.54 1.24
CA ASN A 428 6.53 35.50 0.59
C ASN A 428 7.64 35.08 1.57
N ARG A 429 7.56 35.50 2.84
CA ARG A 429 8.51 35.06 3.87
C ARG A 429 8.33 33.59 4.23
N PHE A 430 7.09 33.10 4.28
CA PHE A 430 6.80 31.68 4.51
C PHE A 430 7.31 30.80 3.36
N ALA A 431 6.98 31.14 2.12
CA ALA A 431 7.46 30.43 0.94
C ALA A 431 9.00 30.41 0.85
N ASN A 432 9.64 31.56 1.10
CA ASN A 432 11.10 31.65 1.13
C ASN A 432 11.73 30.87 2.29
N TYR A 433 11.04 30.75 3.43
CA TYR A 433 11.49 29.91 4.54
C TYR A 433 11.49 28.43 4.12
N LEU A 434 10.38 27.93 3.58
CA LEU A 434 10.29 26.52 3.14
C LEU A 434 11.30 26.18 2.05
N ASN A 435 11.50 27.09 1.09
CA ASN A 435 12.52 26.91 0.05
C ASN A 435 13.94 26.80 0.65
N GLN A 436 14.28 27.65 1.62
CA GLN A 436 15.57 27.57 2.32
C GLN A 436 15.74 26.27 3.10
N VAL A 437 14.71 25.82 3.82
CA VAL A 437 14.75 24.54 4.55
C VAL A 437 14.94 23.38 3.57
N HIS A 438 14.15 23.32 2.50
CA HIS A 438 14.26 22.25 1.51
C HIS A 438 15.64 22.24 0.84
N ASN A 439 16.18 23.40 0.45
CA ASN A 439 17.52 23.47 -0.14
C ASN A 439 18.64 23.07 0.83
N LEU A 440 18.43 23.28 2.14
CA LEU A 440 19.42 22.95 3.17
C LEU A 440 19.50 21.46 3.44
N TYR A 441 18.36 20.78 3.50
CA TYR A 441 18.28 19.36 3.88
C TYR A 441 18.11 18.41 2.70
N GLY A 442 17.48 18.85 1.61
CA GLY A 442 17.15 18.01 0.45
C GLY A 442 16.16 16.89 0.76
N LEU A 443 15.39 17.02 1.85
CA LEU A 443 14.41 16.04 2.34
C LEU A 443 13.00 16.65 2.33
N PRO A 444 11.95 15.82 2.26
CA PRO A 444 10.57 16.26 2.40
C PRO A 444 10.32 17.00 3.71
N ILE A 445 9.31 17.88 3.72
CA ILE A 445 8.98 18.75 4.83
C ILE A 445 7.58 18.45 5.36
N TRP A 446 7.48 18.36 6.69
CA TRP A 446 6.22 18.48 7.41
C TRP A 446 6.14 19.83 8.13
N ILE A 447 5.14 20.64 7.82
CA ILE A 447 4.87 21.90 8.52
C ILE A 447 3.88 21.61 9.64
N THR A 448 4.37 21.14 10.79
CA THR A 448 3.51 20.67 11.89
C THR A 448 2.77 21.80 12.60
N GLU A 449 3.32 23.02 12.57
CA GLU A 449 2.64 24.21 13.09
C GLU A 449 2.96 25.44 12.23
N PHE A 450 1.95 26.15 11.73
CA PHE A 450 2.16 27.45 11.12
C PHE A 450 1.02 28.45 11.33
N ASN A 451 1.36 29.74 11.46
CA ASN A 451 0.42 30.86 11.36
C ASN A 451 1.13 32.21 11.06
N ALA A 452 0.35 33.26 10.76
CA ALA A 452 0.86 34.59 10.41
C ALA A 452 1.47 35.42 11.56
N ASN A 453 1.55 34.86 12.78
CA ASN A 453 1.92 35.46 14.06
C ASN A 453 0.76 36.03 14.90
N ARG A 454 0.76 35.72 16.20
CA ARG A 454 -0.20 36.19 17.23
C ARG A 454 -0.45 37.71 17.30
N TYR A 455 0.47 38.54 16.80
CA TYR A 455 0.34 40.00 16.80
C TYR A 455 -0.32 40.55 15.52
N ARG A 456 -0.55 39.72 14.51
CA ARG A 456 -1.34 40.10 13.34
C ARG A 456 -2.82 40.05 13.66
N ASN A 457 -3.59 40.89 12.98
CA ASN A 457 -5.04 40.84 13.08
C ASN A 457 -5.61 39.61 12.32
N GLU A 458 -6.88 39.29 12.57
CA GLU A 458 -7.59 38.18 11.92
C GLU A 458 -7.54 38.28 10.39
N TRP A 459 -7.73 39.47 9.82
CA TRP A 459 -7.74 39.68 8.38
C TRP A 459 -6.43 39.27 7.72
N VAL A 460 -5.27 39.55 8.34
CA VAL A 460 -3.97 39.12 7.84
C VAL A 460 -3.84 37.60 7.87
N HIS A 461 -4.28 36.94 8.94
CA HIS A 461 -4.29 35.48 9.03
C HIS A 461 -5.15 34.87 7.91
N ARG A 462 -6.36 35.39 7.72
CA ARG A 462 -7.30 34.89 6.72
C ARG A 462 -6.72 34.97 5.31
N GLN A 463 -6.22 36.15 4.93
CA GLN A 463 -5.61 36.36 3.61
C GLN A 463 -4.29 35.61 3.42
N PHE A 464 -3.50 35.43 4.49
CA PHE A 464 -2.30 34.59 4.44
C PHE A 464 -2.67 33.13 4.18
N LEU A 465 -3.70 32.61 4.84
CA LEU A 465 -4.13 31.22 4.68
C LEU A 465 -4.65 30.94 3.25
N GLU A 466 -5.44 31.86 2.68
CA GLU A 466 -5.88 31.80 1.28
C GLU A 466 -4.72 31.74 0.26
N LEU A 467 -3.54 32.28 0.61
CA LEU A 467 -2.33 32.19 -0.20
C LEU A 467 -1.50 30.93 0.11
N ALA A 468 -1.43 30.54 1.38
CA ALA A 468 -0.57 29.48 1.86
C ALA A 468 -1.07 28.09 1.47
N LEU A 469 -2.37 27.81 1.60
CA LEU A 469 -2.90 26.46 1.36
C LEU A 469 -2.68 25.99 -0.09
N PRO A 470 -3.06 26.74 -1.15
CA PRO A 470 -2.80 26.31 -2.52
C PRO A 470 -1.30 26.18 -2.83
N TYR A 471 -0.47 27.01 -2.19
CA TYR A 471 0.98 26.93 -2.36
C TYR A 471 1.55 25.65 -1.76
N LEU A 472 1.17 25.29 -0.52
CA LEU A 472 1.65 24.09 0.16
C LEU A 472 1.26 22.82 -0.61
N ASP A 473 0.04 22.77 -1.15
CA ASP A 473 -0.43 21.63 -1.92
C ASP A 473 0.32 21.42 -3.23
N ASN A 474 0.74 22.49 -3.89
CA ASN A 474 1.50 22.41 -5.14
C ASN A 474 3.00 22.14 -4.96
N LEU A 475 3.50 22.01 -3.72
CA LEU A 475 4.91 21.70 -3.47
C LEU A 475 5.13 20.19 -3.31
N ASP A 476 5.86 19.57 -4.23
CA ASP A 476 6.19 18.14 -4.20
C ASP A 476 7.00 17.74 -2.96
N TYR A 477 7.81 18.66 -2.41
CA TYR A 477 8.60 18.42 -1.21
C TYR A 477 7.85 18.68 0.10
N VAL A 478 6.59 19.14 0.05
CA VAL A 478 5.73 19.25 1.24
C VAL A 478 4.85 18.03 1.29
N GLU A 479 5.09 17.16 2.26
CA GLU A 479 4.27 15.97 2.46
C GLU A 479 3.06 16.24 3.33
N ARG A 480 3.20 17.06 4.38
CA ARG A 480 2.11 17.31 5.33
C ARG A 480 2.18 18.70 5.94
N TYR A 481 1.04 19.29 6.27
CA TYR A 481 0.97 20.54 6.99
C TYR A 481 -0.23 20.61 7.95
N SER A 482 -0.10 21.46 8.96
CA SER A 482 -1.17 21.73 9.92
C SER A 482 -1.18 23.20 10.33
N TYR A 483 -2.29 23.89 10.05
CA TYR A 483 -2.51 25.25 10.54
C TYR A 483 -2.67 25.23 12.07
N PHE A 484 -1.90 26.05 12.77
CA PHE A 484 -1.95 26.14 14.23
C PHE A 484 -2.38 27.54 14.67
N PRO A 485 -3.63 27.74 15.12
CA PRO A 485 -4.13 29.08 15.46
C PRO A 485 -3.39 29.67 16.67
N PRO A 486 -3.14 30.99 16.72
CA PRO A 486 -2.55 31.62 17.89
C PRO A 486 -3.41 31.50 19.16
N ASN A 487 -2.78 31.18 20.29
CA ASN A 487 -3.44 30.97 21.59
C ASN A 487 -4.13 32.21 22.20
N ASN A 488 -4.11 33.38 21.54
CA ASN A 488 -4.78 34.60 22.00
C ASN A 488 -6.16 34.82 21.34
N GLY A 489 -6.65 33.86 20.56
CA GLY A 489 -7.99 33.90 19.98
C GLY A 489 -8.12 34.71 18.69
N VAL A 490 -7.03 35.31 18.18
CA VAL A 490 -7.11 36.24 17.03
C VAL A 490 -7.48 35.56 15.72
N ALA A 491 -7.25 34.26 15.61
CA ALA A 491 -7.42 33.52 14.37
C ALA A 491 -7.81 32.05 14.61
N ASN A 492 -8.75 31.84 15.55
CA ASN A 492 -9.27 30.52 15.91
C ASN A 492 -10.04 29.87 14.76
N LEU A 493 -10.01 28.54 14.71
CA LEU A 493 -10.81 27.73 13.78
C LEU A 493 -12.30 27.74 14.17
N PHE A 494 -12.61 27.77 15.46
CA PHE A 494 -13.98 27.77 16.00
C PHE A 494 -14.27 28.99 16.87
N ASP A 495 -15.52 29.43 16.88
CA ASP A 495 -16.05 30.44 17.81
C ASP A 495 -16.39 29.83 19.18
N GLU A 496 -16.87 30.66 20.12
CA GLU A 496 -17.24 30.22 21.48
C GLU A 496 -18.43 29.24 21.51
N ASN A 497 -19.20 29.15 20.43
CA ASN A 497 -20.35 28.23 20.30
C ASN A 497 -19.98 26.94 19.55
N GLY A 498 -18.73 26.79 19.11
CA GLY A 498 -18.27 25.63 18.33
C GLY A 498 -18.56 25.71 16.84
N ASN A 499 -18.96 26.86 16.30
CA ASN A 499 -19.12 27.04 14.85
C ASN A 499 -17.79 27.41 14.21
N LEU A 500 -17.57 27.00 12.96
CA LEU A 500 -16.42 27.43 12.17
C LEU A 500 -16.39 28.96 12.02
N THR A 501 -15.24 29.57 12.31
CA THR A 501 -14.98 30.98 11.98
C THR A 501 -14.71 31.13 10.47
N LEU A 502 -14.48 32.34 9.98
CA LEU A 502 -14.04 32.53 8.58
C LEU A 502 -12.73 31.78 8.28
N ILE A 503 -11.81 31.70 9.24
CA ILE A 503 -10.56 30.95 9.11
C ILE A 503 -10.83 29.45 9.18
N GLY A 504 -11.72 29.02 10.07
CA GLY A 504 -12.19 27.63 10.12
C GLY A 504 -12.76 27.17 8.80
N ASN A 505 -13.66 27.95 8.19
CA ASN A 505 -14.24 27.62 6.88
C ASN A 505 -13.17 27.53 5.78
N ILE A 506 -12.21 28.46 5.73
CA ILE A 506 -11.11 28.38 4.74
C ILE A 506 -10.31 27.09 4.90
N TYR A 507 -10.01 26.68 6.13
CA TYR A 507 -9.23 25.47 6.35
C TYR A 507 -10.04 24.19 6.09
N ASN A 508 -11.31 24.17 6.50
CA ASN A 508 -12.23 23.06 6.30
C ASN A 508 -12.51 22.83 4.80
N ASP A 509 -12.89 23.88 4.08
CA ASP A 509 -13.38 23.81 2.70
C ASP A 509 -12.25 23.65 1.67
N PHE A 510 -10.98 23.73 2.11
CA PHE A 510 -9.83 23.56 1.23
C PHE A 510 -9.55 22.07 1.00
N GLU A 511 -9.89 21.56 -0.17
CA GLU A 511 -9.52 20.21 -0.64
C GLU A 511 -7.99 20.11 -0.78
N SER A 512 -7.40 19.09 -0.18
CA SER A 512 -5.97 18.88 -0.06
C SER A 512 -5.46 17.76 -0.96
N GLU A 513 -4.37 18.05 -1.65
CA GLU A 513 -3.66 17.08 -2.48
C GLU A 513 -3.04 15.91 -1.70
N LYS A 514 -2.64 14.88 -2.45
CA LYS A 514 -1.98 13.67 -1.95
C LYS A 514 -0.71 14.00 -1.14
N SER A 515 -0.55 13.44 0.07
CA SER A 515 0.67 13.63 0.88
C SER A 515 1.91 13.08 0.17
N ILE A 516 1.77 11.89 -0.41
CA ILE A 516 2.76 11.22 -1.25
C ILE A 516 2.01 10.72 -2.48
N SER A 517 2.29 11.29 -3.65
CA SER A 517 1.61 10.95 -4.90
C SER A 517 2.35 9.92 -5.74
N ASN A 518 3.57 9.54 -5.35
CA ASN A 518 4.37 8.56 -6.07
C ASN A 518 3.82 7.15 -5.89
N ASP A 519 3.87 6.35 -6.96
CA ASP A 519 3.45 4.95 -6.95
C ASP A 519 4.35 4.10 -6.05
N TYR A 520 5.60 4.51 -5.89
CA TYR A 520 6.53 3.96 -4.91
C TYR A 520 7.52 5.02 -4.41
N LEU A 521 8.08 4.80 -3.23
CA LEU A 521 9.18 5.59 -2.69
C LEU A 521 10.37 4.71 -2.33
N ILE A 522 11.48 4.94 -3.03
CA ILE A 522 12.82 4.47 -2.67
C ILE A 522 13.68 5.69 -2.28
N GLN A 523 13.11 6.54 -1.42
CA GLN A 523 13.63 7.88 -1.21
C GLN A 523 14.97 7.91 -0.50
N ASN A 524 15.66 9.02 -0.73
CA ASN A 524 16.83 9.43 0.02
C ASN A 524 16.46 9.75 1.46
N ASN A 525 17.42 9.57 2.34
CA ASN A 525 17.39 10.09 3.69
C ASN A 525 18.70 10.84 3.95
N ASN A 526 18.89 11.37 5.15
CA ASN A 526 20.11 12.10 5.48
C ASN A 526 21.42 11.26 5.36
N LEU A 527 21.35 9.93 5.35
CA LEU A 527 22.49 9.01 5.26
C LEU A 527 22.81 8.55 3.83
N ASP A 528 21.83 8.55 2.93
CA ASP A 528 21.96 8.05 1.57
C ASP A 528 21.18 8.91 0.57
N TYR A 529 21.91 9.54 -0.34
CA TYR A 529 21.38 10.38 -1.42
C TYR A 529 21.39 9.67 -2.79
N THR A 530 21.76 8.39 -2.81
CA THR A 530 21.83 7.60 -4.03
C THR A 530 20.42 7.31 -4.53
N GLN A 531 20.18 7.62 -5.80
CA GLN A 531 18.93 7.26 -6.47
C GLN A 531 18.97 5.76 -6.80
N TYR A 532 17.94 5.05 -6.36
CA TYR A 532 17.69 3.67 -6.76
C TYR A 532 16.37 3.65 -7.52
N GLU A 533 16.27 2.76 -8.49
CA GLU A 533 15.08 2.58 -9.30
C GLU A 533 14.34 1.33 -8.83
N ASN A 534 13.03 1.31 -9.07
CA ASN A 534 12.23 0.10 -8.91
C ASN A 534 12.53 -0.80 -10.11
N ASP A 535 13.01 -2.02 -9.87
CA ASP A 535 13.29 -2.99 -10.93
C ASP A 535 12.03 -3.72 -11.42
N TYR A 536 10.87 -3.44 -10.81
CA TYR A 536 9.61 -4.07 -11.17
C TYR A 536 9.17 -3.67 -12.57
N GLU A 537 8.83 -4.65 -13.39
CA GLU A 537 8.15 -4.47 -14.67
C GLU A 537 6.83 -5.24 -14.64
N TYR A 538 5.72 -4.53 -14.88
CA TYR A 538 4.42 -5.18 -15.01
C TYR A 538 4.35 -6.00 -16.31
N GLU A 539 4.10 -7.30 -16.19
CA GLU A 539 3.89 -8.20 -17.32
C GLU A 539 2.50 -8.82 -17.24
N CYS A 540 1.68 -8.56 -18.28
CA CYS A 540 0.37 -9.19 -18.44
C CYS A 540 0.53 -10.55 -19.10
N TYR A 541 0.10 -11.59 -18.38
CA TYR A 541 0.04 -12.95 -18.87
C TYR A 541 -1.43 -13.39 -18.98
N SER A 542 -2.05 -13.08 -20.11
CA SER A 542 -3.44 -13.46 -20.41
C SER A 542 -3.67 -14.98 -20.43
N ASP A 543 -2.60 -15.76 -20.64
CA ASP A 543 -2.63 -17.23 -20.66
C ASP A 543 -2.36 -17.86 -19.27
N ASP A 544 -1.99 -17.09 -18.24
CA ASP A 544 -1.55 -17.64 -16.94
C ASP A 544 -2.69 -18.06 -16.02
N VAL A 545 -3.96 -17.77 -16.37
CA VAL A 545 -5.14 -18.35 -15.70
C VAL A 545 -5.07 -19.89 -15.66
N PHE A 546 -4.36 -20.52 -16.61
CA PHE A 546 -4.17 -21.98 -16.64
C PHE A 546 -3.17 -22.51 -15.59
N LEU A 547 -2.44 -21.64 -14.88
CA LEU A 547 -1.37 -22.01 -13.94
C LEU A 547 -1.71 -21.72 -12.46
N SER A 548 -2.65 -20.81 -12.18
CA SER A 548 -2.81 -20.22 -10.82
C SER A 548 -3.80 -20.91 -9.88
N GLU A 549 -4.50 -21.98 -10.29
CA GLU A 549 -5.17 -22.86 -9.32
C GLU A 549 -4.38 -24.16 -9.09
N GLY A 550 -3.53 -24.11 -8.07
CA GLY A 550 -2.93 -25.28 -7.44
C GLY A 550 -3.99 -26.19 -6.79
N ASN A 551 -4.77 -26.90 -7.61
CA ASN A 551 -5.51 -28.13 -7.26
C ASN A 551 -6.19 -28.82 -8.48
N LEU A 552 -5.90 -28.43 -9.73
CA LEU A 552 -6.60 -28.98 -10.91
C LEU A 552 -5.94 -30.20 -11.59
N ILE A 553 -4.78 -30.67 -11.15
CA ILE A 553 -4.17 -31.91 -11.69
C ILE A 553 -5.07 -33.14 -11.44
N ASP A 554 -5.96 -33.09 -10.44
CA ASP A 554 -6.89 -34.19 -10.15
C ASP A 554 -8.18 -34.18 -10.98
N LYS A 555 -8.44 -33.18 -11.86
CA LYS A 555 -9.73 -33.05 -12.57
C LYS A 555 -9.76 -33.47 -14.04
N ILE A 556 -8.63 -33.77 -14.69
CA ILE A 556 -8.57 -34.22 -16.11
C ILE A 556 -8.24 -35.73 -16.24
N GLY A 557 -7.97 -36.42 -15.13
CA GLY A 557 -7.70 -37.86 -15.14
C GLY A 557 -6.41 -38.28 -15.85
N ILE A 558 -5.54 -37.33 -16.21
CA ILE A 558 -4.26 -37.61 -16.90
C ILE A 558 -3.20 -38.01 -15.89
N LYS A 559 -2.81 -39.29 -15.91
CA LYS A 559 -1.76 -39.87 -15.07
C LYS A 559 -0.61 -40.37 -15.92
N ILE A 560 0.62 -40.13 -15.47
CA ILE A 560 1.81 -40.71 -16.10
C ILE A 560 2.48 -41.76 -15.22
N TYR A 561 2.93 -42.85 -15.81
CA TYR A 561 3.66 -43.89 -15.08
C TYR A 561 4.59 -44.72 -15.99
N PRO A 562 5.70 -45.25 -15.45
CA PRO A 562 6.27 -44.86 -14.16
C PRO A 562 6.78 -43.42 -14.21
N ASN A 563 6.75 -42.68 -13.11
CA ASN A 563 7.40 -41.38 -12.98
C ASN A 563 8.03 -41.33 -11.59
N PRO A 564 9.36 -41.45 -11.45
CA PRO A 564 10.38 -41.34 -12.51
C PRO A 564 10.41 -42.47 -13.56
N SER A 565 10.89 -42.18 -14.78
CA SER A 565 11.11 -43.17 -15.85
C SER A 565 12.47 -43.00 -16.52
N SER A 566 13.04 -44.11 -17.02
CA SER A 566 14.31 -44.10 -17.77
C SER A 566 14.12 -44.15 -19.28
N ASN A 567 13.04 -44.75 -19.77
CA ASN A 567 12.89 -45.05 -21.20
C ASN A 567 11.53 -44.62 -21.75
N ILE A 568 10.44 -45.12 -21.18
CA ILE A 568 9.09 -44.92 -21.70
C ILE A 568 8.19 -44.40 -20.58
N LEU A 569 7.44 -43.34 -20.85
CA LEU A 569 6.32 -42.89 -20.03
C LEU A 569 5.02 -43.39 -20.65
N HIS A 570 4.13 -43.95 -19.83
CA HIS A 570 2.76 -44.22 -20.22
C HIS A 570 1.86 -43.07 -19.76
N ILE A 571 0.91 -42.70 -20.60
CA ILE A 571 -0.12 -41.70 -20.30
C ILE A 571 -1.46 -42.43 -20.23
N SER A 572 -2.06 -42.41 -19.04
CA SER A 572 -3.47 -42.75 -18.84
C SER A 572 -4.25 -41.46 -18.85
N SER A 573 -5.23 -41.34 -19.73
CA SER A 573 -6.07 -40.14 -19.87
C SER A 573 -7.51 -40.58 -20.10
N GLU A 574 -8.49 -39.85 -19.54
CA GLU A 574 -9.92 -40.03 -19.84
C GLU A 574 -10.34 -39.33 -21.14
N VAL A 575 -9.44 -38.52 -21.71
CA VAL A 575 -9.59 -37.81 -22.99
C VAL A 575 -8.52 -38.23 -24.00
N ASP A 576 -8.84 -38.13 -25.29
CA ASP A 576 -7.90 -38.45 -26.36
C ASP A 576 -6.66 -37.55 -26.34
N VAL A 577 -5.48 -38.15 -26.57
CA VAL A 577 -4.22 -37.41 -26.69
C VAL A 577 -4.11 -36.91 -28.13
N VAL A 578 -4.20 -35.59 -28.32
CA VAL A 578 -4.16 -34.88 -29.60
C VAL A 578 -2.87 -34.09 -29.77
N GLU A 579 -2.27 -33.62 -28.67
CA GLU A 579 -0.97 -32.95 -28.65
C GLU A 579 -0.04 -33.58 -27.60
N LEU A 580 1.24 -33.71 -27.93
CA LEU A 580 2.23 -34.21 -26.98
C LEU A 580 3.60 -33.53 -27.19
N LYS A 581 4.14 -32.90 -26.14
CA LYS A 581 5.46 -32.25 -26.17
C LYS A 581 6.23 -32.51 -24.88
N ILE A 582 7.55 -32.62 -24.96
CA ILE A 582 8.44 -32.52 -23.79
C ILE A 582 9.18 -31.21 -23.86
N LEU A 583 9.17 -30.45 -22.76
CA LEU A 583 9.87 -29.18 -22.62
C LEU A 583 10.89 -29.24 -21.50
N ASP A 584 11.92 -28.40 -21.58
CA ASP A 584 12.79 -28.11 -20.44
C ASP A 584 12.12 -27.12 -19.47
N LEU A 585 12.80 -26.81 -18.36
CA LEU A 585 12.28 -25.90 -17.34
C LEU A 585 12.17 -24.44 -17.82
N ASN A 586 12.77 -24.09 -18.96
CA ASN A 586 12.68 -22.78 -19.57
C ASN A 586 11.61 -22.73 -20.68
N GLY A 587 10.74 -23.75 -20.75
CA GLY A 587 9.67 -23.82 -21.75
C GLY A 587 10.14 -24.17 -23.18
N LYS A 588 11.40 -24.53 -23.39
CA LYS A 588 11.89 -24.90 -24.72
C LYS A 588 11.49 -26.33 -25.05
N ILE A 589 10.88 -26.53 -26.23
CA ILE A 589 10.51 -27.86 -26.72
C ILE A 589 11.76 -28.71 -26.99
N ILE A 590 11.90 -29.79 -26.25
CA ILE A 590 12.99 -30.77 -26.36
C ILE A 590 12.58 -31.97 -27.21
N LEU A 591 11.32 -32.41 -27.10
CA LEU A 591 10.74 -33.46 -27.94
C LEU A 591 9.32 -33.06 -28.37
N ASN A 592 8.95 -33.42 -29.60
CA ASN A 592 7.59 -33.24 -30.13
C ASN A 592 7.08 -34.56 -30.74
N PRO A 593 6.72 -35.55 -29.90
CA PRO A 593 6.26 -36.86 -30.36
C PRO A 593 4.89 -36.78 -31.04
N LEU A 594 4.58 -37.76 -31.88
CA LEU A 594 3.22 -37.92 -32.40
C LEU A 594 2.25 -38.24 -31.24
N PRO A 595 0.97 -37.85 -31.36
CA PRO A 595 -0.02 -38.11 -30.31
C PRO A 595 -0.12 -39.60 -30.02
N SER A 596 0.11 -39.96 -28.75
CA SER A 596 0.21 -41.35 -28.30
C SER A 596 0.02 -41.44 -26.79
N ASN A 597 -0.44 -42.59 -26.30
CA ASN A 597 -0.47 -42.91 -24.87
C ASN A 597 0.90 -43.37 -24.33
N LYS A 598 1.97 -43.27 -25.12
CA LYS A 598 3.34 -43.59 -24.73
C LYS A 598 4.33 -42.56 -25.28
N VAL A 599 5.33 -42.24 -24.48
CA VAL A 599 6.39 -41.30 -24.85
C VAL A 599 7.74 -41.94 -24.60
N ASP A 600 8.57 -42.01 -25.64
CA ASP A 600 9.97 -42.44 -25.52
C ASP A 600 10.83 -41.25 -25.09
N ILE A 601 11.34 -41.31 -23.86
CA ILE A 601 12.22 -40.32 -23.24
C ILE A 601 13.66 -40.84 -23.09
N SER A 602 14.01 -41.98 -23.70
CA SER A 602 15.33 -42.62 -23.57
C SER A 602 16.50 -41.72 -24.00
N ARG A 603 16.23 -40.74 -24.87
CA ARG A 603 17.22 -39.79 -25.40
C ARG A 603 17.41 -38.54 -24.52
N LEU A 604 16.57 -38.34 -23.52
CA LEU A 604 16.71 -37.23 -22.58
C LEU A 604 17.84 -37.49 -21.59
N LYS A 605 18.58 -36.44 -21.23
CA LYS A 605 19.52 -36.51 -20.10
C LYS A 605 18.73 -36.63 -18.79
N ASN A 606 19.35 -37.20 -17.76
CA ASN A 606 18.74 -37.25 -16.44
C ASN A 606 18.44 -35.84 -15.94
N GLY A 607 17.24 -35.63 -15.40
CA GLY A 607 16.74 -34.31 -15.04
C GLY A 607 15.23 -34.21 -14.99
N ILE A 608 14.75 -32.98 -14.74
CA ILE A 608 13.33 -32.63 -14.67
C ILE A 608 12.91 -32.03 -16.00
N TYR A 609 11.77 -32.47 -16.51
CA TYR A 609 11.16 -31.97 -17.74
C TYR A 609 9.66 -31.73 -17.51
N LEU A 610 9.03 -30.99 -18.42
CA LEU A 610 7.58 -30.86 -18.49
C LEU A 610 7.05 -31.67 -19.67
N LEU A 611 6.09 -32.54 -19.44
CA LEU A 611 5.32 -33.20 -20.50
C LEU A 611 4.02 -32.44 -20.71
N LYS A 612 3.85 -31.82 -21.87
CA LYS A 612 2.57 -31.31 -22.34
C LYS A 612 1.78 -32.46 -22.97
N VAL A 613 0.56 -32.68 -22.49
CA VAL A 613 -0.47 -33.53 -23.11
C VAL A 613 -1.69 -32.67 -23.36
N ASN A 614 -2.05 -32.44 -24.63
CA ASN A 614 -3.05 -31.43 -25.00
C ASN A 614 -2.71 -30.08 -24.36
N ASN A 615 -3.59 -29.54 -23.53
CA ASN A 615 -3.38 -28.28 -22.82
C ASN A 615 -2.90 -28.47 -21.36
N SER A 616 -2.51 -29.68 -20.96
CA SER A 616 -2.07 -29.99 -19.59
C SER A 616 -0.56 -30.24 -19.52
N PHE A 617 0.10 -29.75 -18.48
CA PHE A 617 1.51 -30.00 -18.21
C PHE A 617 1.69 -30.94 -17.01
N ILE A 618 2.60 -31.90 -17.16
CA ILE A 618 2.91 -32.88 -16.12
C ILE A 618 4.42 -32.95 -15.91
N LYS A 619 4.87 -32.80 -14.67
CA LYS A 619 6.28 -32.93 -14.31
C LYS A 619 6.78 -34.36 -14.59
N VAL A 620 7.84 -34.47 -15.38
CA VAL A 620 8.53 -35.72 -15.70
C VAL A 620 9.89 -35.76 -15.03
N LEU A 621 10.17 -36.86 -14.33
CA LEU A 621 11.48 -37.15 -13.76
C LEU A 621 12.19 -38.22 -14.63
N LYS A 622 13.26 -37.82 -15.31
CA LYS A 622 14.11 -38.73 -16.11
C LYS A 622 15.26 -39.25 -15.26
N ASN A 623 15.29 -40.58 -15.06
CA ASN A 623 16.34 -41.30 -14.32
C ASN A 623 17.32 -42.04 -15.23
#